data_AF-A0AAV5CR34-F1
#
_entry.id   AF-A0AAV5CR34-F1
#
_cell.length_a   1.000
_cell.length_b   1.000
_cell.length_c   1.000
_cell.angle_alpha   90.00
_cell.angle_beta   90.00
_cell.angle_gamma   90.00
#
_symmetry.space_group_name_H-M   'P 1'
#
loop_
_entity.id
_entity.type
_entity.pdbx_description
1 polymer ?
#
loop_
_entity_poly.entity_id
_entity_poly.type
_entity_poly.pdbx_seq_one_letter_code
_entity_poly.pdbx_strand_id
1 'polypeptide(L)'
;MTNNLFSLSSYDEFLQLCQKGDNSILDVLVKDICGELISQKQGLCGSTLASSIGKVITSNKNLDYYRCEDFASALLSVFTYNIVQVNS
;
A
#
# COMPACT_ATOMS: atom_id res chain seq x y z
N MET A 1 15.41 15.56 -17.49
CA MET A 1 14.75 14.26 -17.81
C MET A 1 13.70 14.03 -16.75
N THR A 2 12.44 13.97 -17.13
CA THR A 2 11.30 13.73 -16.23
C THR A 2 11.32 12.27 -15.79
N ASN A 3 11.60 12.02 -14.52
CA ASN A 3 11.54 10.69 -13.91
C ASN A 3 10.06 10.28 -13.80
N ASN A 4 9.57 9.54 -14.80
CA ASN A 4 8.28 8.85 -14.70
C ASN A 4 8.51 7.59 -13.85
N LEU A 5 7.79 7.45 -12.72
CA LEU A 5 7.92 6.32 -11.81
C LEU A 5 7.62 4.96 -12.45
N PHE A 6 7.04 4.95 -13.66
CA PHE A 6 6.74 3.75 -14.40
C PHE A 6 7.03 3.95 -15.90
N SER A 7 8.15 3.42 -16.39
CA SER A 7 8.37 3.25 -17.83
C SER A 7 7.61 2.01 -18.34
N LEU A 8 6.31 1.94 -18.06
CA LEU A 8 5.45 0.83 -18.41
C LEU A 8 4.90 1.04 -19.83
N SER A 9 5.07 0.04 -20.70
CA SER A 9 4.69 0.14 -22.12
C SER A 9 3.23 -0.28 -22.35
N SER A 10 2.61 -0.99 -21.39
CA SER A 10 1.25 -1.53 -21.49
C SER A 10 0.56 -1.64 -20.12
N TYR A 11 -0.77 -1.54 -20.11
CA TYR A 11 -1.61 -1.84 -18.95
C TYR A 11 -1.45 -3.30 -18.47
N ASP A 12 -1.23 -4.25 -19.37
CA ASP A 12 -1.01 -5.65 -18.99
C ASP A 12 0.32 -5.83 -18.25
N GLU A 13 1.35 -5.07 -18.64
CA GLU A 13 2.65 -5.06 -17.98
C GLU A 13 2.51 -4.46 -16.56
N PHE A 14 1.68 -3.43 -16.38
CA PHE A 14 1.32 -2.91 -15.06
C PHE A 14 0.64 -3.98 -14.21
N LEU A 15 -0.37 -4.68 -14.74
CA LEU A 15 -1.06 -5.76 -14.01
C LEU A 15 -0.12 -6.89 -13.62
N GLN A 16 0.83 -7.26 -14.49
CA GLN A 16 1.85 -8.26 -14.17
C GLN A 16 2.80 -7.82 -13.06
N LEU A 17 3.13 -6.53 -12.97
CA LEU A 17 3.90 -5.99 -11.83
C LEU A 17 3.07 -6.02 -10.55
N CYS A 18 1.79 -5.62 -10.60
CA CYS A 18 0.90 -5.65 -9.44
C CYS A 18 0.82 -7.05 -8.81
N GLN A 19 0.74 -8.11 -9.63
CA GLN A 19 0.69 -9.49 -9.14
C GLN A 19 1.94 -9.95 -8.37
N LYS A 20 3.07 -9.23 -8.52
CA LYS A 20 4.35 -9.56 -7.89
C LYS A 20 4.65 -8.71 -6.65
N GLY A 21 3.79 -7.74 -6.34
CA GLY A 21 3.97 -6.81 -5.23
C GLY A 21 3.33 -7.28 -3.93
N ASP A 22 3.78 -6.70 -2.82
CA ASP A 22 3.21 -6.91 -1.50
C ASP A 22 2.85 -5.56 -0.84
N ASN A 23 1.55 -5.27 -0.76
CA ASN A 23 1.04 -4.05 -0.14
C ASN A 23 1.43 -3.93 1.33
N SER A 24 1.63 -5.05 2.05
CA SER A 24 1.91 -5.03 3.49
C SER A 24 3.26 -4.36 3.82
N ILE A 25 4.15 -4.25 2.82
CA ILE A 25 5.42 -3.53 2.91
C ILE A 25 5.20 -2.01 2.94
N LEU A 26 4.15 -1.51 2.29
CA LEU A 26 3.85 -0.08 2.12
C LEU A 26 2.71 0.40 3.02
N ASP A 27 1.74 -0.45 3.32
CA ASP A 27 0.52 -0.09 4.03
C ASP A 27 0.73 -0.04 5.55
N VAL A 28 0.17 0.97 6.20
CA VAL A 28 0.14 1.11 7.65
C VAL A 28 -1.17 0.53 8.17
N LEU A 29 -1.06 -0.42 9.10
CA LEU A 29 -2.20 -1.04 9.76
C LEU A 29 -2.50 -0.33 11.09
N VAL A 30 -3.71 -0.50 11.63
CA VAL A 30 -4.09 0.09 12.93
C VAL A 30 -3.15 -0.36 14.05
N LYS A 31 -2.70 -1.63 14.02
CA LYS A 31 -1.69 -2.13 14.98
C LYS A 31 -0.33 -1.45 14.85
N ASP A 32 0.02 -0.90 13.68
CA ASP A 32 1.29 -0.20 13.47
C ASP A 32 1.26 1.20 14.13
N ILE A 33 0.07 1.77 14.38
CA ILE A 33 -0.12 3.06 15.06
C ILE A 33 -0.37 2.88 16.55
N CYS A 34 -1.33 2.02 16.90
CA CYS A 34 -1.80 1.87 18.28
C CYS A 34 -1.07 0.75 19.03
N GLY A 35 -0.43 -0.18 18.33
CA GLY A 35 0.02 -1.45 18.91
C GLY A 35 -1.12 -2.45 19.11
N GLU A 36 -0.81 -3.74 18.98
CA GLU A 36 -1.79 -4.85 18.97
C GLU A 36 -2.72 -4.85 20.21
N LEU A 37 -2.15 -4.64 21.40
CA LEU A 37 -2.89 -4.64 22.67
C LEU A 37 -3.89 -3.49 22.79
N ILE A 38 -3.55 -2.31 22.25
CA ILE A 38 -4.43 -1.14 22.31
C ILE A 38 -5.55 -1.28 21.29
N SER A 39 -5.25 -1.78 20.08
CA SER A 39 -6.25 -2.10 19.06
C SER A 39 -7.30 -3.07 19.58
N GLN A 40 -6.88 -4.16 20.23
CA GLN A 40 -7.79 -5.14 20.84
C GLN A 40 -8.66 -4.52 21.95
N LYS A 41 -8.08 -3.71 22.84
CA LYS A 41 -8.83 -3.03 23.91
C LYS A 41 -9.88 -2.03 23.40
N GLN A 42 -9.63 -1.43 22.24
CA GLN A 42 -10.55 -0.49 21.59
C GLN A 42 -11.56 -1.18 20.66
N GLY A 43 -11.51 -2.51 20.52
CA GLY A 43 -12.36 -3.25 19.59
C GLY A 43 -12.01 -3.02 18.11
N LEU A 44 -10.82 -2.48 17.83
CA LEU A 44 -10.34 -2.26 16.48
C LEU A 44 -9.62 -3.53 15.98
N CYS A 45 -9.92 -3.94 14.75
CA CYS A 45 -9.15 -5.00 14.12
C CYS A 45 -7.75 -4.48 13.80
N GLY A 46 -6.71 -5.05 14.41
CA GLY A 46 -5.32 -4.64 14.21
C GLY A 46 -4.85 -4.74 12.75
N SER A 47 -5.50 -5.59 11.95
CA SER A 47 -5.25 -5.73 10.50
C SER A 47 -6.04 -4.76 9.63
N THR A 48 -6.87 -3.89 10.21
CA THR A 48 -7.53 -2.82 9.45
C THR A 48 -6.48 -1.88 8.88
N LEU A 49 -6.62 -1.55 7.60
CA LEU A 49 -5.80 -0.55 6.93
C LEU A 49 -6.05 0.83 7.55
N ALA A 50 -5.03 1.41 8.17
CA ALA A 50 -5.08 2.76 8.71
C ALA A 50 -4.68 3.80 7.65
N SER A 51 -3.67 3.48 6.82
CA SER A 51 -3.24 4.33 5.72
C SER A 51 -2.58 3.50 4.63
N SER A 52 -2.96 3.73 3.38
CA SER A 52 -2.27 3.10 2.25
C SER A 52 -0.97 3.82 1.91
N ILE A 53 0.08 3.06 1.62
CA ILE A 53 1.43 3.55 1.27
C ILE A 53 2.12 4.38 2.39
N GLY A 54 1.54 4.45 3.60
CA GLY A 54 2.06 5.26 4.69
C GLY A 54 3.45 4.84 5.23
N LYS A 55 3.86 3.57 5.08
CA LYS A 55 5.14 3.06 5.59
C LYS A 55 6.34 3.69 4.90
N VAL A 56 6.17 4.20 3.68
CA VAL A 56 7.20 4.94 2.95
C VAL A 56 7.69 6.15 3.74
N ILE A 57 6.80 6.76 4.53
CA ILE A 57 7.11 7.92 5.37
C ILE A 57 7.47 7.47 6.80
N THR A 58 6.75 6.48 7.35
CA THR A 58 6.84 6.16 8.79
C THR A 58 7.94 5.17 9.17
N SER A 59 8.41 4.32 8.24
CA SER A 59 9.33 3.23 8.58
C SER A 59 10.82 3.58 8.46
N ASN A 60 11.15 4.84 8.14
CA ASN A 60 12.51 5.38 8.04
C ASN A 60 13.46 4.54 7.16
N LYS A 61 12.91 3.86 6.16
CA LYS A 61 13.67 3.10 5.16
C LYS A 61 13.97 3.97 3.96
N ASN A 62 15.13 3.77 3.33
CA ASN A 62 15.45 4.41 2.05
C ASN A 62 14.50 3.93 0.96
N LEU A 63 14.25 4.76 -0.05
CA LEU A 63 13.33 4.43 -1.15
C LEU A 63 13.75 3.15 -1.91
N ASP A 64 15.06 2.90 -2.01
CA ASP A 64 15.61 1.71 -2.68
C ASP A 64 15.27 0.38 -1.97
N TYR A 65 14.76 0.45 -0.74
CA TYR A 65 14.23 -0.73 -0.04
C TYR A 65 12.92 -1.23 -0.67
N TYR A 66 12.13 -0.32 -1.23
CA TYR A 66 10.82 -0.62 -1.77
C TYR A 66 10.92 -1.01 -3.23
N ARG A 67 10.26 -2.10 -3.59
CA ARG A 67 10.23 -2.56 -4.97
C ARG A 67 9.14 -1.82 -5.74
N CYS A 68 9.38 -1.59 -7.03
CA CYS A 68 8.37 -0.98 -7.91
C CYS A 68 7.07 -1.81 -7.97
N GLU A 69 7.17 -3.12 -7.80
CA GLU A 69 6.03 -4.04 -7.75
C GLU A 69 5.15 -3.80 -6.53
N ASP A 70 5.73 -3.50 -5.37
CA ASP A 70 4.99 -3.21 -4.15
C ASP A 70 4.15 -1.93 -4.36
N PHE A 71 4.74 -0.92 -4.99
CA PHE A 71 4.03 0.32 -5.35
C PHE A 71 2.93 0.07 -6.39
N ALA A 72 3.19 -0.72 -7.42
CA ALA A 72 2.21 -1.05 -8.45
C ALA A 72 0.98 -1.75 -7.81
N SER A 73 1.24 -2.75 -6.96
CA SER A 73 0.19 -3.49 -6.25
C SER A 73 -0.62 -2.58 -5.31
N ALA A 74 0.05 -1.72 -4.54
CA ALA A 74 -0.61 -0.81 -3.61
C ALA A 74 -1.47 0.21 -4.37
N LEU A 75 -0.95 0.79 -5.47
CA LEU A 75 -1.70 1.71 -6.32
C LEU A 75 -2.94 1.05 -6.93
N LEU A 76 -2.81 -0.16 -7.49
CA LEU A 76 -3.97 -0.90 -8.01
C LEU A 76 -5.02 -1.11 -6.91
N SER A 77 -4.58 -1.49 -5.72
CA SER A 77 -5.47 -1.74 -4.57
C SER A 77 -6.20 -0.48 -4.10
N VAL A 78 -5.52 0.67 -4.08
CA VAL A 78 -6.12 1.97 -3.76
C VAL A 78 -7.19 2.35 -4.79
N PHE A 79 -6.91 2.18 -6.09
CA PHE A 79 -7.90 2.46 -7.13
C PHE A 79 -9.11 1.53 -7.05
N THR A 80 -8.91 0.24 -6.82
CA THR A 80 -10.00 -0.72 -6.65
C THR A 80 -10.85 -0.40 -5.42
N TYR A 81 -10.24 -0.08 -4.27
CA TYR A 81 -10.97 0.23 -3.05
C TYR A 81 -11.76 1.55 -3.15
N ASN A 82 -11.19 2.58 -3.78
CA ASN A 82 -11.89 3.86 -3.98
C ASN A 82 -13.12 3.74 -4.89
N ILE A 83 -13.10 2.85 -5.89
CA ILE A 83 -14.28 2.59 -6.74
C ILE A 83 -15.42 1.96 -5.93
N VAL A 84 -15.11 1.05 -5.00
CA VAL A 84 -16.13 0.41 -4.16
C VAL A 84 -16.75 1.42 -3.19
N GLN A 85 -15.93 2.26 -2.55
CA GLN A 85 -16.41 3.20 -1.53
C GLN A 85 -17.31 4.33 -2.09
N VAL A 86 -17.06 4.78 -3.32
CA VAL A 86 -17.92 5.80 -3.98
C VAL A 86 -19.28 5.22 -4.41
N ASN A 87 -19.38 3.92 -4.61
CA ASN A 87 -20.61 3.23 -5.04
C ASN A 87 -21.36 2.55 -3.88
N SER A 88 -21.02 2.89 -2.63
CA SER A 88 -21.67 2.42 -1.40
C SER A 88 -22.54 3.53 -0.79
#